data_AF-A0A6I9RKU7-F1
#
_entry.id   AF-A0A6I9RKU7-F1
#
_cell.length_a   1.000
_cell.length_b   1.000
_cell.length_c   1.000
_cell.angle_alpha   90.00
_cell.angle_beta   90.00
_cell.angle_gamma   90.00
#
_symmetry.space_group_name_H-M   'P 1'
#
loop_
_entity.id
_entity.type
_entity.pdbx_description
1 polymer ?
#
loop_
_entity_poly.entity_id
_entity_poly.type
_entity_poly.pdbx_seq_one_letter_code
_entity_poly.pdbx_strand_id
1 'polypeptide(L)'
;MSSKSIEHDVAANRDILRFGLNGIKGDIVGYHPLESLRESATRFWGEKKRTGLALTYGSAFNLRKDLDAQILSRFQRPPGLLPSSMLGFEALTGALDDFGFEDYLNVPEDSEIFQPPDMHHGMEVRLGISKGPVCPSHK
;
A
#
# COMPACT_ATOMS: atom_id res chain seq x y z
N MET A 1 27.96 -13.11 5.44
CA MET A 1 27.58 -12.80 6.84
C MET A 1 26.47 -13.75 7.22
N SER A 2 26.61 -14.48 8.34
CA SER A 2 25.62 -15.48 8.77
C SER A 2 24.29 -14.80 9.13
N SER A 3 23.24 -15.05 8.35
CA SER A 3 21.89 -14.56 8.62
C SER A 3 21.32 -15.31 9.83
N LYS A 4 21.26 -14.65 10.98
CA LYS A 4 20.58 -15.19 12.16
C LYS A 4 19.07 -15.09 11.94
N SER A 5 18.45 -16.15 11.42
CA SER A 5 17.00 -16.27 11.38
C SER A 5 16.48 -16.44 12.80
N ILE A 6 15.53 -15.60 13.21
CA ILE A 6 14.82 -15.79 14.47
C ILE A 6 13.79 -16.90 14.25
N GLU A 7 13.82 -17.93 15.10
CA GLU A 7 12.83 -19.01 15.06
C GLU A 7 11.43 -18.44 15.33
N HIS A 8 10.47 -18.77 14.46
CA HIS A 8 9.05 -18.47 14.65
C HIS A 8 8.46 -19.44 15.68
N ASP A 9 7.99 -18.92 16.80
CA ASP A 9 7.20 -19.70 17.75
C ASP A 9 5.75 -19.75 17.25
N VAL A 10 5.37 -20.86 16.60
CA VAL A 10 4.06 -21.06 15.96
C VAL A 10 2.93 -21.23 16.98
N ALA A 11 3.24 -21.24 18.28
CA ALA A 11 2.26 -21.34 19.33
C ALA A 11 1.51 -20.00 19.48
N ALA A 12 0.37 -19.87 18.78
CA ALA A 12 -0.61 -18.79 18.95
C ALA A 12 -1.07 -18.58 20.41
N ASN A 13 -0.79 -19.53 21.31
CA ASN A 13 -1.00 -19.44 22.75
C ASN A 13 0.25 -19.96 23.50
N ARG A 14 1.30 -19.14 23.57
CA ARG A 14 2.40 -19.39 24.49
C ARG A 14 1.90 -19.18 25.92
N ASP A 15 1.92 -20.24 26.71
CA ASP A 15 1.50 -20.20 28.12
C ASP A 15 2.44 -19.29 28.94
N ILE A 16 1.95 -18.09 29.29
CA ILE A 16 2.71 -17.05 29.99
C ILE A 16 3.09 -17.52 31.41
N LEU A 17 2.25 -18.33 32.06
CA LEU A 17 2.50 -18.80 33.43
C LEU A 17 3.61 -19.85 33.46
N ARG A 18 3.76 -20.60 32.37
CA ARG A 18 4.77 -21.65 32.25
C ARG A 18 6.08 -21.15 31.64
N PHE A 19 6.02 -20.22 30.68
CA PHE A 19 7.16 -19.80 29.87
C PHE A 19 7.56 -18.32 30.04
N GLY A 20 6.91 -17.60 30.95
CA GLY A 20 7.17 -16.19 31.24
C GLY A 20 6.64 -15.23 30.17
N LEU A 21 6.72 -13.93 30.47
CA LEU A 21 6.33 -12.85 29.56
C LEU A 21 7.14 -12.93 28.26
N ASN A 22 6.48 -12.71 27.12
CA ASN A 22 7.15 -12.61 25.83
C ASN A 22 8.11 -11.42 25.83
N GLY A 23 9.35 -11.64 25.38
CA GLY A 23 10.27 -10.54 25.07
C GLY A 23 9.91 -9.89 23.74
N ILE A 24 10.45 -8.68 23.48
CA ILE A 24 10.25 -7.89 22.24
C ILE A 24 10.53 -8.71 20.97
N LYS A 25 11.38 -9.74 21.07
CA LYS A 25 11.70 -10.68 19.98
C LYS A 25 10.48 -11.37 19.37
N GLY A 26 9.44 -11.64 20.17
CA GLY A 26 8.19 -12.23 19.70
C GLY A 26 7.35 -11.24 18.89
N ASP A 27 7.31 -9.96 19.28
CA ASP A 27 6.55 -8.92 18.57
C ASP A 27 7.21 -8.49 17.25
N ILE A 28 8.53 -8.62 17.12
CA ILE A 28 9.26 -8.30 15.88
C ILE A 28 8.98 -9.32 14.77
N VAL A 29 8.56 -10.52 15.15
CA VAL A 29 8.48 -11.69 14.29
C VAL A 29 6.99 -11.97 14.06
N GLY A 30 6.51 -11.78 12.83
CA GLY A 30 5.08 -11.92 12.50
C GLY A 30 4.46 -13.19 13.10
N TYR A 31 3.21 -13.07 13.56
CA TYR A 31 2.48 -14.11 14.29
C TYR A 31 2.40 -15.43 13.51
N HIS A 32 2.43 -15.36 12.17
CA HIS A 32 2.31 -16.51 11.30
C HIS A 32 3.59 -16.76 10.47
N PRO A 33 4.14 -17.98 10.43
CA PRO A 33 5.38 -18.27 9.69
C PRO A 33 5.25 -18.07 8.18
N LEU A 34 4.03 -18.16 7.63
CA LEU A 34 3.77 -17.84 6.22
C LEU A 34 3.89 -16.34 5.94
N GLU A 35 3.50 -15.49 6.90
CA GLU A 35 3.50 -14.04 6.72
C GLU A 35 4.93 -13.53 6.58
N SER A 36 5.82 -13.97 7.47
CA SER A 36 7.25 -13.64 7.40
C SER A 36 7.93 -14.22 6.15
N LEU A 37 7.53 -15.42 5.71
CA LEU A 37 8.02 -15.99 4.46
C LEU A 37 7.58 -15.13 3.27
N ARG A 38 6.34 -14.67 3.25
CA ARG A 38 5.80 -13.78 2.22
C ARG A 38 6.53 -12.42 2.22
N GLU A 39 6.72 -11.82 3.38
CA GLU A 39 7.44 -10.54 3.52
C GLU A 39 8.91 -10.65 3.10
N SER A 40 9.60 -11.71 3.50
CA SER A 40 11.00 -11.93 3.11
C SER A 40 11.14 -12.18 1.62
N ALA A 41 10.21 -12.94 1.01
CA ALA A 41 10.18 -13.16 -0.44
C ALA A 41 9.94 -11.85 -1.20
N THR A 42 8.97 -11.03 -0.80
CA THR A 42 8.69 -9.73 -1.44
C THR A 42 9.89 -8.78 -1.35
N ARG A 43 10.55 -8.69 -0.18
CA ARG A 43 11.78 -7.91 -0.01
C ARG A 43 12.91 -8.42 -0.90
N PHE A 44 13.14 -9.73 -0.93
CA PHE A 44 14.19 -10.35 -1.75
C PHE A 44 13.99 -10.08 -3.25
N TRP A 45 12.76 -10.19 -3.75
CA TRP A 45 12.44 -9.87 -5.13
C TRP A 45 12.57 -8.37 -5.43
N GLY A 46 12.18 -7.50 -4.49
CA GLY A 46 12.38 -6.05 -4.59
C GLY A 46 13.85 -5.66 -4.71
N GLU A 47 14.71 -6.22 -3.86
CA GLU A 47 16.16 -6.01 -3.92
C GLU A 47 16.75 -6.51 -5.25
N LYS A 48 16.35 -7.71 -5.70
CA LYS A 48 16.75 -8.22 -7.01
C LYS A 48 16.35 -7.29 -8.16
N LYS A 49 15.10 -6.83 -8.20
CA LYS A 49 14.64 -5.85 -9.21
C LYS A 49 15.48 -4.57 -9.16
N ARG A 50 15.75 -4.02 -7.97
CA ARG A 50 16.58 -2.81 -7.78
C ARG A 50 18.03 -3.01 -8.25
N THR A 51 18.63 -4.16 -7.97
CA THR A 51 19.97 -4.50 -8.46
C THR A 51 19.99 -4.68 -9.99
N GLY A 52 19.00 -5.35 -10.57
CA GLY A 52 18.87 -5.49 -12.02
C GLY A 52 18.76 -4.15 -12.73
N LEU A 53 17.92 -3.24 -12.22
CA LEU A 53 17.80 -1.88 -12.76
C LEU A 53 19.10 -1.08 -12.65
N ALA A 54 19.83 -1.21 -11.53
CA ALA A 54 21.12 -0.56 -11.35
C ALA A 54 22.16 -1.05 -12.38
N LEU A 55 22.14 -2.35 -12.69
CA LEU A 55 23.06 -2.95 -13.66
C LEU A 55 22.73 -2.53 -15.10
N THR A 56 21.44 -2.41 -15.45
CA THR A 56 21.01 -2.05 -16.80
C THR A 56 21.11 -0.56 -17.09
N TYR A 57 20.68 0.29 -16.15
CA TYR A 57 20.53 1.74 -16.36
C TYR A 57 21.42 2.61 -15.47
N GLY A 58 22.21 1.99 -14.59
CA GLY A 58 23.07 2.68 -13.63
C GLY A 58 22.38 3.02 -12.31
N SER A 59 23.18 3.43 -11.33
CA SER A 59 22.71 3.76 -9.97
C SER A 59 21.76 4.96 -9.91
N ALA A 60 21.89 5.91 -10.85
CA ALA A 60 21.06 7.11 -10.92
C ALA A 60 19.57 6.81 -11.16
N PHE A 61 19.27 5.73 -11.89
CA PHE A 61 17.90 5.35 -12.19
C PHE A 61 17.10 4.97 -10.94
N ASN A 62 17.73 4.26 -10.00
CA ASN A 62 17.10 3.92 -8.72
C ASN A 62 16.78 5.17 -7.89
N LEU A 63 17.68 6.16 -7.89
CA LEU A 63 17.42 7.43 -7.19
C LEU A 63 16.22 8.17 -7.80
N ARG A 64 16.13 8.23 -9.13
CA ARG A 64 14.97 8.81 -9.82
C ARG A 64 13.69 8.07 -9.46
N LYS A 65 13.70 6.73 -9.49
CA LYS A 65 12.54 5.92 -9.11
C LYS A 65 12.11 6.19 -7.66
N ASP A 66 13.06 6.31 -6.74
CA ASP A 66 12.79 6.63 -5.33
C ASP A 66 12.17 8.04 -5.18
N LEU A 67 12.62 9.03 -5.96
CA LEU A 67 12.02 10.38 -6.00
C LEU A 67 10.61 10.37 -6.58
N ASP A 68 10.41 9.70 -7.73
CA ASP A 68 9.12 9.60 -8.40
C ASP A 68 8.09 8.92 -7.46
N ALA A 69 8.50 7.88 -6.72
CA ALA A 69 7.66 7.22 -5.71
C ALA A 69 7.26 8.18 -4.57
N GLN A 70 8.17 9.04 -4.10
CA GLN A 70 7.85 10.03 -3.07
C GLN A 70 6.89 11.12 -3.56
N ILE A 71 7.00 11.53 -4.82
CA ILE A 71 6.10 12.52 -5.42
C ILE A 71 4.70 11.92 -5.60
N LEU A 72 4.62 10.72 -6.18
CA LEU A 72 3.36 10.07 -6.52
C LEU A 72 2.59 9.59 -5.29
N SER A 73 3.27 9.17 -4.22
CA SER A 73 2.63 8.79 -2.95
C SER A 73 1.94 9.95 -2.23
N ARG A 74 2.31 11.20 -2.55
CA ARG A 74 1.75 12.40 -1.93
C ARG A 74 0.65 13.05 -2.76
N PHE A 75 0.42 12.55 -3.99
CA PHE A 75 -0.57 13.15 -4.87
C PHE A 75 -1.97 12.91 -4.31
N GLN A 76 -2.53 13.94 -3.69
CA GLN A 76 -3.90 13.93 -3.19
C GLN A 76 -4.77 14.78 -4.12
N ARG A 77 -5.85 14.18 -4.61
CA ARG A 77 -6.94 14.94 -5.22
C ARG A 77 -7.52 15.88 -4.15
N PRO A 78 -8.01 17.08 -4.52
CA PRO A 78 -8.89 17.87 -3.65
C PRO A 78 -9.81 16.99 -2.80
N PRO A 79 -9.89 17.18 -1.47
CA PRO A 79 -10.86 16.49 -0.61
C PRO A 79 -12.25 16.47 -1.27
N GLY A 80 -12.67 15.25 -1.58
CA GLY A 80 -13.96 14.87 -2.12
C GLY A 80 -14.28 13.45 -1.63
N LEU A 81 -15.50 12.98 -1.89
CA LEU A 81 -15.97 11.69 -1.38
C LEU A 81 -15.21 10.48 -1.95
N LEU A 82 -14.36 10.70 -2.96
CA LEU A 82 -13.53 9.68 -3.57
C LEU A 82 -12.07 9.84 -3.13
N PRO A 83 -11.46 8.78 -2.56
CA PRO A 83 -10.01 8.75 -2.43
C PRO A 83 -9.37 8.86 -3.83
N SER A 84 -8.23 9.55 -3.92
CA SER A 84 -7.44 9.49 -5.15
C SER A 84 -6.90 8.07 -5.30
N SER A 85 -7.35 7.34 -6.32
CA SER A 85 -6.68 6.14 -6.80
C SER A 85 -5.24 6.56 -7.09
N MET A 86 -4.26 6.02 -6.37
CA MET A 86 -2.86 6.43 -6.50
C MET A 86 -2.24 5.80 -7.75
N LEU A 87 -2.96 5.84 -8.88
CA LEU A 87 -2.72 5.06 -10.09
C LEU A 87 -1.28 5.21 -10.59
N GLY A 88 -0.72 6.42 -10.55
CA GLY A 88 0.67 6.64 -10.93
C GLY A 88 1.66 5.95 -9.99
N PHE A 89 1.40 5.98 -8.68
CA PHE A 89 2.22 5.29 -7.69
C PHE A 89 2.09 3.76 -7.83
N GLU A 90 0.88 3.26 -8.01
CA GLU A 90 0.56 1.84 -8.22
C GLU A 90 1.20 1.29 -9.50
N ALA A 91 1.17 2.06 -10.59
CA ALA A 91 1.87 1.72 -11.83
C ALA A 91 3.40 1.68 -11.62
N LEU A 92 3.96 2.59 -10.82
CA LEU A 92 5.39 2.63 -10.54
C LEU A 92 5.87 1.46 -9.66
N THR A 93 5.06 1.07 -8.68
CA THR A 93 5.33 -0.06 -7.77
C THR A 93 5.03 -1.41 -8.43
N GLY A 94 4.18 -1.42 -9.47
CA GLY A 94 3.69 -2.61 -10.14
C GLY A 94 2.46 -3.21 -9.47
N ALA A 95 1.90 -2.55 -8.45
CA ALA A 95 0.69 -2.99 -7.77
C ALA A 95 -0.56 -2.92 -8.68
N LEU A 96 -0.52 -2.10 -9.74
CA LEU A 96 -1.63 -1.96 -10.69
C LEU A 96 -1.94 -3.27 -11.45
N ASP A 97 -0.92 -4.12 -11.65
CA ASP A 97 -1.07 -5.39 -12.38
C ASP A 97 -1.37 -6.58 -11.45
N ASP A 98 -1.26 -6.38 -10.13
CA ASP A 98 -1.43 -7.41 -9.12
C ASP A 98 -2.88 -7.40 -8.58
N PHE A 99 -3.55 -8.56 -8.60
CA PHE A 99 -4.89 -8.69 -8.01
C PHE A 99 -4.79 -8.87 -6.49
N GLY A 100 -5.39 -7.94 -5.76
CA GLY A 100 -5.53 -7.95 -4.31
C GLY A 100 -6.72 -8.78 -3.82
N PHE A 101 -6.80 -8.95 -2.51
CA PHE A 101 -7.96 -9.57 -1.87
C PHE A 101 -9.23 -8.71 -2.03
N GLU A 102 -9.07 -7.40 -1.91
CA GLU A 102 -10.17 -6.43 -1.99
C GLU A 102 -10.82 -6.44 -3.37
N ASP A 103 -10.08 -6.73 -4.45
CA ASP A 103 -10.64 -6.79 -5.81
C ASP A 103 -11.65 -7.93 -5.98
N TYR A 104 -11.61 -8.96 -5.14
CA TYR A 104 -12.61 -10.04 -5.11
C TYR A 104 -13.86 -9.65 -4.33
N LEU A 105 -13.72 -8.74 -3.38
CA LEU A 105 -14.84 -8.19 -2.64
C LEU A 105 -15.38 -7.05 -3.48
N ASN A 106 -16.62 -7.13 -3.97
CA ASN A 106 -17.20 -6.07 -4.79
C ASN A 106 -17.44 -4.81 -3.92
N VAL A 107 -16.36 -4.09 -3.60
CA VAL A 107 -16.36 -2.94 -2.68
C VAL A 107 -17.30 -1.90 -3.29
N PRO A 108 -18.20 -1.29 -2.51
CA PRO A 108 -19.14 -0.31 -3.05
C PRO A 108 -18.48 0.84 -3.81
N GLU A 109 -17.25 1.18 -3.44
CA GLU A 109 -16.43 2.25 -4.05
C GLU A 109 -15.98 1.93 -5.48
N ASP A 110 -15.73 0.64 -5.78
CA ASP A 110 -15.28 0.17 -7.10
C ASP A 110 -16.45 -0.33 -7.98
N SER A 111 -17.68 -0.25 -7.47
CA SER A 111 -18.86 -0.73 -8.19
C SER A 111 -19.17 0.13 -9.42
N GLU A 112 -19.58 -0.50 -10.53
CA GLU A 112 -20.03 0.22 -11.74
C GLU A 112 -21.27 1.11 -11.52
N ILE A 113 -21.97 0.90 -10.40
CA ILE A 113 -23.15 1.67 -9.99
C ILE A 113 -22.73 2.94 -9.24
N PHE A 114 -21.50 3.00 -8.73
CA PHE A 114 -20.97 4.14 -8.00
C PHE A 114 -20.97 5.37 -8.90
N GLN A 115 -21.64 6.44 -8.45
CA GLN A 115 -21.65 7.72 -9.14
C GLN A 115 -20.67 8.66 -8.44
N PRO A 116 -19.52 8.97 -9.07
CA PRO A 116 -18.60 9.94 -8.51
C PRO A 116 -19.31 11.30 -8.28
N PRO A 117 -18.99 12.02 -7.20
CA PRO A 117 -19.43 13.40 -7.05
C PRO A 117 -18.84 14.25 -8.19
N ASP A 118 -19.59 15.27 -8.65
CA ASP A 118 -19.07 16.22 -9.62
C ASP A 118 -17.87 16.98 -9.03
N MET A 119 -16.71 16.80 -9.65
CA MET A 119 -15.45 17.41 -9.21
C MET A 119 -15.47 18.93 -9.35
N HIS A 120 -16.13 19.46 -10.38
CA HIS A 120 -16.21 20.90 -10.59
C HIS A 120 -17.01 21.54 -9.46
N HIS A 121 -18.22 21.06 -9.24
CA HIS A 121 -19.07 21.57 -8.17
C HIS A 121 -18.48 21.32 -6.77
N GLY A 122 -17.83 20.18 -6.55
CA GLY A 122 -17.11 19.91 -5.29
C GLY A 122 -16.01 20.94 -5.00
N MET A 123 -15.32 21.41 -6.03
CA MET A 123 -14.32 22.47 -5.91
C MET A 123 -14.97 23.83 -5.59
N GLU A 124 -16.09 24.15 -6.22
CA GLU A 124 -16.84 25.38 -5.95
C GLU A 124 -17.34 25.46 -4.51
N VAL A 125 -17.89 24.37 -3.97
CA VAL A 125 -18.36 24.29 -2.58
C VAL A 125 -17.19 24.55 -1.63
N ARG A 126 -16.03 23.96 -1.93
CA ARG A 126 -14.81 24.13 -1.12
C ARG A 126 -14.23 25.54 -1.17
N LEU A 127 -14.28 26.22 -2.33
CA LEU A 127 -13.88 27.63 -2.46
C LEU A 127 -14.95 28.59 -1.92
N GLY A 128 -16.10 28.08 -1.51
CA GLY A 128 -17.23 28.87 -1.03
C GLY A 128 -17.98 29.62 -2.15
N ILE A 129 -17.74 29.25 -3.42
CA ILE A 129 -18.40 29.80 -4.60
C ILE A 129 -19.83 29.25 -4.70
N SER A 130 -20.03 27.98 -4.40
CA SER A 130 -21.34 27.34 -4.31
C SER A 130 -21.67 26.93 -2.86
N LYS A 131 -22.96 26.68 -2.58
CA LYS A 131 -23.48 26.30 -1.25
C LYS A 131 -24.13 24.92 -1.33
N GLY A 132 -24.10 24.18 -0.23
CA GLY A 132 -24.78 22.89 -0.09
C GLY A 132 -23.86 21.68 -0.24
N PRO A 133 -24.41 20.45 -0.17
CA PRO A 133 -23.66 19.22 -0.39
C PRO A 133 -23.24 19.09 -1.86
N VAL A 134 -22.13 18.41 -2.11
CA VAL A 134 -21.62 18.19 -3.47
C VAL A 134 -22.62 17.37 -4.29
N CYS A 135 -23.01 17.86 -5.47
CA CYS A 135 -23.90 17.14 -6.37
C CYS A 135 -23.21 15.89 -6.96
N PRO A 136 -23.96 14.80 -7.17
CA PRO A 136 -23.47 13.65 -7.94
C PRO A 136 -23.26 14.05 -9.40
N SER A 137 -22.25 13.48 -10.07
CA SER A 137 -22.04 13.70 -11.50
C SER A 137 -23.19 13.09 -12.31
N HIS A 138 -23.71 13.82 -13.29
CA HIS A 138 -24.69 13.28 -14.24
C HIS A 138 -24.05 12.15 -15.09
N LYS A 139 -24.80 11.06 -15.32
CA LYS A 139 -24.42 9.99 -16.27
C LYS A 139 -24.58 10.45 -17.71
#